data_AF-A0AA36HAX6-F1
#
_entry.id   AF-A0AA36HAX6-F1
#
_cell.length_a   1.000
_cell.length_b   1.000
_cell.length_c   1.000
_cell.angle_alpha   90.00
_cell.angle_beta   90.00
_cell.angle_gamma   90.00
#
_symmetry.space_group_name_H-M   'P 1'
#
loop_
_entity.id
_entity.type
_entity.pdbx_description
1 polymer ?
#
loop_
_entity_poly.entity_id
_entity_poly.type
_entity_poly.pdbx_seq_one_letter_code
_entity_poly.pdbx_strand_id
1 'polypeptide(L)'
;MGAGPLVVELVAVFVLTALLLNKYADWRRHHFVVMLSTFVGWYFSFIIIFVLPLDVAITFYHKCEVEQARQMNDSSISEPIHCEQPGGYIADSVLLSLWRIVYWSAQVLTWLVLPFMQSYVNAGDFTTYGKIKAALFNNAVYYGIYMLAFAVLLVYAVIKGVVINL
;
A
#
# COMPACT_ATOMS: atom_id res chain seq x y z
N MET A 1 10.27 -25.03 2.83
CA MET A 1 10.11 -23.96 3.84
C MET A 1 8.84 -23.21 3.49
N GLY A 2 7.83 -23.18 4.37
CA GLY A 2 6.50 -22.65 4.04
C GLY A 2 6.32 -21.16 4.38
N ALA A 3 5.08 -20.68 4.35
CA ALA A 3 4.68 -19.32 4.72
C ALA A 3 4.91 -18.94 6.20
N GLY A 4 5.43 -19.87 7.02
CA GLY A 4 5.62 -19.69 8.47
C GLY A 4 6.42 -18.44 8.88
N PRO A 5 7.61 -18.18 8.29
CA PRO A 5 8.39 -16.98 8.61
C PRO A 5 7.61 -15.69 8.38
N LEU A 6 6.94 -15.57 7.23
CA LEU A 6 6.11 -14.41 6.91
C LEU A 6 4.97 -14.23 7.91
N VAL A 7 4.27 -15.30 8.27
CA VAL A 7 3.16 -15.21 9.26
C VAL A 7 3.67 -14.71 10.61
N VAL A 8 4.83 -15.20 11.06
CA VAL A 8 5.45 -14.73 12.31
C VAL A 8 5.80 -13.25 12.22
N GLU A 9 6.38 -12.80 11.11
CA GLU A 9 6.69 -11.38 10.89
C GLU A 9 5.43 -10.51 10.90
N LEU A 10 4.36 -10.91 10.20
CA LEU A 10 3.10 -10.17 10.17
C LEU A 10 2.47 -10.05 11.56
N VAL A 11 2.47 -11.14 12.34
CA VAL A 11 1.95 -11.13 13.72
C VAL A 11 2.84 -10.27 14.62
N ALA A 12 4.16 -10.35 14.49
CA ALA A 12 5.08 -9.52 15.25
C ALA A 12 4.87 -8.03 14.96
N VAL A 13 4.70 -7.65 13.69
CA VAL A 13 4.41 -6.26 13.28
C VAL A 13 3.04 -5.81 13.79
N PHE A 14 2.03 -6.68 13.79
CA PHE A 14 0.71 -6.38 14.36
C PHE A 14 0.80 -6.08 15.87
N VAL A 15 1.53 -6.91 16.62
CA VAL A 15 1.73 -6.70 18.06
C VAL A 15 2.53 -5.41 18.29
N LEU A 16 3.62 -5.20 17.54
CA LEU A 16 4.44 -4.00 17.63
C LEU A 16 3.61 -2.74 17.38
N THR A 17 2.79 -2.72 16.31
CA THR A 17 1.92 -1.57 16.01
C THR A 17 0.88 -1.33 17.10
N ALA A 18 0.27 -2.39 17.64
CA ALA A 18 -0.67 -2.26 18.74
C ALA A 18 0.00 -1.69 20.01
N LEU A 19 1.21 -2.13 20.34
CA LEU A 19 1.99 -1.64 21.47
C LEU A 19 2.39 -0.17 21.29
N LEU A 20 2.86 0.20 20.09
CA LEU A 20 3.20 1.59 19.77
C LEU A 20 1.96 2.48 19.83
N LEU A 21 0.85 2.05 19.24
CA LEU A 21 -0.39 2.82 19.29
C LEU A 21 -0.89 3.00 20.73
N ASN A 22 -0.86 1.95 21.55
CA ASN A 22 -1.24 2.05 22.96
C ASN A 22 -0.31 3.01 23.73
N LYS A 23 0.99 2.99 23.43
CA LYS A 23 1.99 3.87 24.07
C LYS A 23 1.80 5.34 23.69
N TYR A 24 1.49 5.63 22.42
CA TYR A 24 1.43 7.01 21.91
C TYR A 24 0.03 7.62 21.88
N ALA A 25 -1.02 6.82 21.77
CA ALA A 25 -2.39 7.30 21.53
C ALA A 25 -3.38 6.99 22.67
N ASP A 26 -2.97 6.36 23.79
CA ASP A 26 -3.83 6.04 24.96
C ASP A 26 -5.29 5.67 24.57
N TRP A 27 -5.53 4.38 24.30
CA TRP A 27 -6.74 3.87 23.61
C TRP A 27 -8.07 4.37 24.22
N ARG A 28 -8.10 4.73 25.49
CA ARG A 28 -9.34 5.18 26.16
C ARG A 28 -9.71 6.63 25.90
N ARG A 29 -8.79 7.47 25.42
CA ARG A 29 -9.01 8.92 25.30
C ARG A 29 -9.39 9.38 23.90
N HIS A 30 -9.05 8.60 22.87
CA HIS A 30 -9.23 9.03 21.48
C HIS A 30 -10.40 8.34 20.79
N HIS A 31 -10.94 9.05 19.78
CA HIS A 31 -12.05 8.53 18.99
C HIS A 31 -11.60 7.29 18.21
N PHE A 32 -12.45 6.26 18.20
CA PHE A 32 -12.15 4.96 17.61
C PHE A 32 -11.66 5.06 16.16
N VAL A 33 -12.29 5.92 15.35
CA VAL A 33 -11.95 6.08 13.93
C VAL A 33 -10.50 6.58 13.77
N VAL A 34 -10.05 7.53 14.60
CA VAL A 34 -8.67 8.05 14.54
C VAL A 34 -7.68 6.93 14.84
N MET A 35 -7.94 6.16 15.89
CA MET A 35 -7.08 5.04 16.29
C MET A 35 -7.01 3.96 15.21
N LEU A 36 -8.15 3.60 14.62
CA LEU A 36 -8.19 2.62 13.52
C LEU A 36 -7.40 3.11 12.31
N SER A 37 -7.58 4.37 11.90
CA SER A 37 -6.86 4.94 10.77
C SER A 37 -5.35 4.98 10.99
N THR A 38 -4.91 5.36 12.19
CA THR A 38 -3.49 5.35 12.56
C THR A 38 -2.94 3.92 12.61
N PHE A 39 -3.68 2.98 13.21
CA PHE A 39 -3.29 1.57 13.27
C PHE A 39 -3.04 0.98 11.87
N VAL A 40 -4.04 1.14 10.99
CA VAL A 40 -3.99 0.63 9.61
C VAL A 40 -2.84 1.26 8.83
N GLY A 41 -2.65 2.58 8.96
CA GLY A 41 -1.54 3.28 8.32
C GLY A 41 -0.17 2.75 8.77
N TRP A 42 0.06 2.66 10.08
CA TRP A 42 1.33 2.17 10.63
C TRP A 42 1.58 0.71 10.30
N TYR A 43 0.54 -0.12 10.38
CA TYR A 43 0.65 -1.55 10.09
C TYR A 43 1.12 -1.79 8.66
N PHE A 44 0.49 -1.15 7.68
CA PHE A 44 0.93 -1.30 6.29
C PHE A 44 2.31 -0.71 6.01
N SER A 45 2.65 0.42 6.63
CA SER A 45 4.01 0.98 6.49
C SER A 45 5.09 0.05 7.03
N PHE A 46 4.88 -0.60 8.18
CA PHE A 46 5.87 -1.51 8.76
C PHE A 46 5.91 -2.88 8.07
N ILE A 47 4.79 -3.37 7.54
CA ILE A 47 4.78 -4.64 6.79
C ILE A 47 5.61 -4.57 5.52
N ILE A 48 5.59 -3.42 4.81
CA ILE A 48 6.31 -3.26 3.53
C ILE A 48 7.82 -3.56 3.69
N ILE A 49 8.39 -3.30 4.86
CA ILE A 49 9.81 -3.58 5.16
C ILE A 49 10.15 -5.07 4.99
N PHE A 50 9.20 -5.96 5.28
CA PHE A 50 9.38 -7.42 5.17
C PHE A 50 8.83 -7.98 3.85
N VAL A 51 7.67 -7.50 3.41
CA VAL A 51 7.00 -7.99 2.20
C VAL A 51 7.76 -7.64 0.93
N LEU A 52 8.37 -6.46 0.85
CA LEU A 52 9.07 -6.03 -0.36
C LEU A 52 10.32 -6.88 -0.64
N PRO A 53 11.22 -7.17 0.33
CA PRO A 53 12.30 -8.12 0.11
C PRO A 53 11.83 -9.52 -0.31
N LEU A 54 10.72 -10.01 0.28
CA LEU A 54 10.14 -11.30 -0.09
C LEU A 54 9.62 -11.31 -1.54
N ASP A 55 8.91 -10.25 -1.95
CA ASP A 55 8.41 -10.09 -3.32
C ASP A 55 9.56 -10.11 -4.36
N VAL A 56 10.64 -9.38 -4.06
CA VAL A 56 11.85 -9.38 -4.87
C VAL A 56 12.48 -10.79 -4.93
N ALA A 57 12.55 -11.49 -3.80
CA ALA A 57 13.10 -12.85 -3.74
C ALA A 57 12.26 -13.85 -4.54
N ILE A 58 10.92 -13.77 -4.46
CA ILE A 58 9.99 -14.58 -5.26
C ILE A 58 10.17 -14.29 -6.75
N THR A 59 10.33 -13.01 -7.12
CA THR A 59 10.59 -12.61 -8.51
C THR A 59 11.91 -13.21 -9.03
N PHE A 60 12.98 -13.20 -8.24
CA PHE A 60 14.25 -13.85 -8.61
C PHE A 60 14.11 -15.37 -8.75
N TYR A 61 13.35 -16.01 -7.86
CA TYR A 61 13.06 -17.43 -7.95
C TYR A 61 12.35 -17.79 -9.27
N HIS A 62 11.31 -17.06 -9.67
CA HIS A 62 10.63 -17.31 -10.95
C HIS A 62 11.50 -17.03 -12.17
N LYS A 63 12.38 -16.02 -12.11
CA LYS A 63 13.37 -15.79 -13.17
C LYS A 63 14.30 -16.99 -13.33
N CYS A 64 14.78 -17.54 -12.21
CA CYS A 64 15.62 -18.74 -12.20
C CYS A 64 14.91 -19.93 -12.85
N GLU A 65 13.64 -20.18 -12.51
CA GLU A 65 12.87 -21.29 -13.10
C GLU A 65 12.73 -21.17 -14.63
N VAL A 66 12.50 -19.94 -15.12
CA VAL A 66 12.41 -19.67 -16.56
C VAL A 66 13.75 -19.89 -17.26
N GLU A 67 14.86 -19.47 -16.65
CA GLU A 67 16.21 -19.67 -17.19
C GLU A 67 16.60 -21.15 -17.22
N GLN A 68 16.27 -21.90 -16.16
CA GLN A 68 16.47 -23.35 -16.10
C GLN A 68 15.70 -24.07 -17.22
N ALA A 69 14.43 -23.70 -17.45
CA ALA A 69 13.62 -24.27 -18.53
C ALA A 69 14.19 -23.95 -19.93
N ARG A 70 14.80 -22.77 -20.10
CA ARG A 70 15.46 -22.40 -21.36
C ARG A 70 16.73 -23.22 -21.62
N GLN A 71 17.54 -23.44 -20.60
CA GLN A 71 18.74 -24.27 -20.73
C GLN A 71 18.42 -25.73 -21.05
N MET A 72 17.34 -26.30 -20.50
CA MET A 72 16.94 -27.67 -20.85
C MET A 72 16.62 -27.85 -22.35
N ASN A 73 16.17 -26.79 -23.02
CA ASN A 73 15.89 -26.82 -24.46
C ASN A 73 17.15 -26.67 -25.32
N ASP A 74 18.19 -26.04 -24.79
CA ASP A 74 19.44 -25.81 -25.51
C ASP A 74 20.49 -26.78 -24.96
N SER A 75 20.70 -27.91 -25.65
CA SER A 75 21.45 -29.11 -25.18
C SER A 75 22.95 -28.90 -24.89
N SER A 76 23.36 -27.67 -24.60
CA SER A 76 24.70 -27.29 -24.20
C SER A 76 24.97 -27.74 -22.76
N ILE A 77 26.06 -28.49 -22.59
CA ILE A 77 26.58 -29.00 -21.32
C ILE A 77 26.96 -27.79 -20.44
N SER A 78 26.02 -27.30 -19.67
CA SER A 78 26.20 -26.26 -18.65
C SER A 78 25.75 -26.82 -17.30
N GLU A 79 26.40 -26.40 -16.22
CA GLU A 79 26.08 -26.89 -14.87
C GLU A 79 24.58 -26.68 -14.55
N PRO A 80 23.92 -27.63 -13.86
CA PRO A 80 22.49 -27.53 -13.57
C PRO A 80 22.21 -26.32 -12.68
N ILE A 81 21.42 -25.36 -13.19
CA ILE A 81 20.88 -24.27 -12.37
C ILE A 81 20.00 -24.86 -11.28
N HIS A 82 20.32 -24.56 -10.02
CA HIS A 82 19.51 -24.93 -8.86
C HIS A 82 18.74 -23.71 -8.36
N CYS A 83 17.42 -23.73 -8.51
CA CYS A 83 16.54 -22.69 -8.00
C CYS A 83 16.06 -23.05 -6.59
N GLU A 84 16.51 -22.30 -5.59
CA GLU A 84 16.10 -22.50 -4.19
C GLU A 84 14.94 -21.57 -3.82
N GLN A 85 13.93 -22.15 -3.18
CA GLN A 85 12.73 -21.42 -2.79
C GLN A 85 13.02 -20.48 -1.61
N PRO A 86 12.64 -19.19 -1.69
CA PRO A 86 12.88 -18.26 -0.60
C PRO A 86 12.07 -18.64 0.65
N GLY A 87 12.64 -18.35 1.84
CA GLY A 87 11.92 -18.51 3.09
C GLY A 87 10.67 -17.62 3.13
N GLY A 88 9.53 -18.18 3.54
CA GLY A 88 8.27 -17.44 3.54
C GLY A 88 7.57 -17.38 2.18
N TYR A 89 7.99 -18.19 1.21
CA TYR A 89 7.31 -18.29 -0.09
C TYR A 89 5.80 -18.49 0.05
N ILE A 90 5.06 -17.71 -0.74
CA ILE A 90 3.61 -17.72 -0.87
C ILE A 90 3.23 -17.76 -2.34
N ALA A 91 2.03 -18.25 -2.65
CA ALA A 91 1.54 -18.26 -4.02
C ALA A 91 1.32 -16.84 -4.56
N ASP A 92 1.54 -16.64 -5.86
CA ASP A 92 1.41 -15.35 -6.56
C ASP A 92 0.03 -14.71 -6.37
N SER A 93 -1.03 -15.52 -6.32
CA SER A 93 -2.40 -15.05 -6.09
C SER A 93 -2.57 -14.40 -4.71
N VAL A 94 -1.87 -14.92 -3.70
CA VAL A 94 -1.87 -14.39 -2.33
C VAL A 94 -1.05 -13.12 -2.27
N LEU A 95 0.14 -13.11 -2.88
CA LEU A 95 1.02 -11.94 -2.95
C LEU A 95 0.32 -10.76 -3.65
N LEU A 96 -0.32 -11.02 -4.79
CA LEU A 96 -1.11 -10.02 -5.52
C LEU A 96 -2.30 -9.51 -4.69
N SER A 97 -2.99 -10.41 -3.99
CA SER A 97 -4.12 -10.03 -3.14
C SER A 97 -3.66 -9.18 -1.95
N LEU A 98 -2.53 -9.51 -1.33
CA LEU A 98 -1.91 -8.72 -0.27
C LEU A 98 -1.59 -7.31 -0.77
N TRP A 99 -0.86 -7.20 -1.89
CA TRP A 99 -0.51 -5.89 -2.45
C TRP A 99 -1.75 -5.08 -2.85
N ARG A 100 -2.79 -5.73 -3.39
CA ARG A 100 -4.06 -5.06 -3.71
C ARG A 100 -4.73 -4.50 -2.45
N ILE A 101 -4.74 -5.25 -1.35
CA ILE A 101 -5.28 -4.78 -0.07
C ILE A 101 -4.47 -3.60 0.44
N VAL A 102 -3.14 -3.72 0.50
CA VAL A 102 -2.23 -2.64 0.96
C VAL A 102 -2.41 -1.38 0.11
N TYR A 103 -2.44 -1.54 -1.21
CA TYR A 103 -2.61 -0.43 -2.14
C TYR A 103 -3.94 0.30 -1.92
N TRP A 104 -5.08 -0.39 -2.04
CA TRP A 104 -6.38 0.28 -1.98
C TRP A 104 -6.69 0.86 -0.61
N SER A 105 -6.30 0.16 0.46
CA SER A 105 -6.47 0.69 1.80
C SER A 105 -5.62 1.93 2.05
N ALA A 106 -4.35 1.94 1.60
CA ALA A 106 -3.49 3.12 1.69
C ALA A 106 -4.04 4.30 0.86
N GLN A 107 -4.59 4.04 -0.32
CA GLN A 107 -5.20 5.09 -1.14
C GLN A 107 -6.45 5.69 -0.47
N VAL A 108 -7.35 4.86 0.04
CA VAL A 108 -8.53 5.33 0.78
C VAL A 108 -8.11 6.12 2.02
N LEU A 109 -7.11 5.63 2.75
CA LEU A 109 -6.62 6.30 3.94
C LEU A 109 -6.05 7.70 3.61
N THR A 110 -5.20 7.77 2.58
CA THR A 110 -4.44 8.97 2.22
C THR A 110 -5.31 10.03 1.56
N TRP A 111 -6.21 9.63 0.66
CA TRP A 111 -6.96 10.56 -0.18
C TRP A 111 -8.37 10.84 0.32
N LEU A 112 -8.90 10.06 1.26
CA LEU A 112 -10.24 10.28 1.79
C LEU A 112 -10.21 10.49 3.30
N VAL A 113 -9.69 9.52 4.04
CA VAL A 113 -9.86 9.48 5.49
C VAL A 113 -9.03 10.55 6.21
N LEU A 114 -7.72 10.62 5.95
CA LEU A 114 -6.84 11.57 6.64
C LEU A 114 -7.16 13.04 6.32
N PRO A 115 -7.38 13.45 5.07
CA PRO A 115 -7.73 14.84 4.72
C PRO A 115 -9.08 15.25 5.29
N PHE A 116 -10.04 14.32 5.33
CA PHE A 116 -11.31 14.54 6.01
C PHE A 116 -11.13 14.78 7.51
N MET A 117 -10.36 13.92 8.20
CA MET A 117 -10.09 14.08 9.64
C MET A 117 -9.39 15.41 9.95
N GLN A 118 -8.39 15.79 9.16
CA GLN A 118 -7.67 17.06 9.32
C GLN A 118 -8.62 18.25 9.15
N SER A 119 -9.46 18.25 8.11
CA SER A 119 -10.43 19.33 7.89
C SER A 119 -11.53 19.38 8.96
N TYR A 120 -11.95 18.22 9.47
CA TYR A 120 -12.94 18.12 10.55
C TYR A 120 -12.45 18.72 11.87
N VAL A 121 -11.19 18.46 12.25
CA VAL A 121 -10.58 19.03 13.47
C VAL A 121 -10.35 20.53 13.31
N ASN A 122 -9.99 20.98 12.11
CA ASN A 122 -9.74 22.40 11.81
C ASN A 122 -11.03 23.22 11.63
N ALA A 123 -12.20 22.57 11.51
CA ALA A 123 -13.47 23.26 11.35
C ALA A 123 -13.87 24.00 12.66
N GLY A 124 -14.09 25.31 12.55
CA GLY A 124 -14.49 26.18 13.66
C GLY A 124 -15.96 26.09 14.07
N ASP A 125 -16.75 25.24 13.42
CA ASP A 125 -18.17 25.07 13.74
C ASP A 125 -18.39 24.42 15.11
N PHE A 126 -19.37 24.90 15.86
CA PHE A 126 -19.71 24.38 17.19
C PHE A 126 -20.52 23.08 17.17
N THR A 127 -21.07 22.69 16.01
CA THR A 127 -21.88 21.47 15.85
C THR A 127 -21.14 20.41 15.04
N THR A 128 -21.29 19.13 15.42
CA THR A 128 -20.71 17.99 14.69
C THR A 128 -21.13 17.96 13.22
N TYR A 129 -22.40 18.27 12.94
CA TYR A 129 -22.91 18.33 11.57
C TYR A 129 -22.25 19.45 10.74
N GLY A 130 -22.09 20.64 11.33
CA GLY A 130 -21.37 21.75 10.70
C GLY A 130 -19.95 21.36 10.34
N LYS A 131 -19.21 20.76 11.28
CA LYS A 131 -17.85 20.27 11.05
C LYS A 131 -17.75 19.25 9.92
N ILE A 132 -18.67 18.27 9.84
CA ILE A 132 -18.69 17.28 8.75
C ILE A 132 -18.95 17.97 7.40
N LYS A 133 -19.94 18.86 7.33
CA LYS A 133 -20.28 19.59 6.10
C LYS A 133 -19.12 20.46 5.63
N ALA A 134 -18.50 21.21 6.55
CA ALA A 134 -17.33 22.03 6.26
C ALA A 134 -16.15 21.18 5.78
N ALA A 135 -15.87 20.07 6.46
CA ALA A 135 -14.79 19.15 6.09
C ALA A 135 -14.99 18.54 4.69
N LEU A 136 -16.22 18.11 4.36
CA LEU A 136 -16.54 17.59 3.02
C LEU A 136 -16.41 18.68 1.96
N PHE A 137 -16.94 19.88 2.21
CA PHE A 137 -16.89 20.97 1.24
C PHE A 137 -15.46 21.41 0.94
N ASN A 138 -14.63 21.60 1.97
CA ASN A 138 -13.23 22.01 1.80
C ASN A 138 -12.42 20.99 1.00
N ASN A 139 -12.58 19.70 1.30
CA ASN A 139 -11.92 18.64 0.55
C ASN A 139 -12.45 18.55 -0.89
N ALA A 140 -13.75 18.68 -1.11
CA ALA A 140 -14.34 18.66 -2.45
C ALA A 140 -13.82 19.82 -3.32
N VAL A 141 -13.69 21.03 -2.76
CA VAL A 141 -13.10 22.18 -3.45
C VAL A 141 -11.63 21.91 -3.78
N TYR A 142 -10.84 21.41 -2.82
CA TYR A 142 -9.43 21.09 -3.02
C TYR A 142 -9.23 20.07 -4.16
N TYR A 143 -9.92 18.93 -4.09
CA TYR A 143 -9.86 17.91 -5.14
C TYR A 143 -10.44 18.37 -6.48
N GLY A 144 -11.47 19.21 -6.46
CA GLY A 144 -12.02 19.84 -7.66
C GLY A 144 -10.98 20.69 -8.39
N ILE A 145 -10.17 21.46 -7.66
CA ILE A 145 -9.10 22.28 -8.25
C ILE A 145 -8.00 21.40 -8.85
N TYR A 146 -7.58 20.32 -8.16
CA TYR A 146 -6.61 19.37 -8.75
C TYR A 146 -7.14 18.72 -10.02
N MET A 147 -8.40 18.28 -10.02
CA MET A 147 -9.01 17.66 -11.18
C MET A 147 -9.08 18.65 -12.36
N LEU A 148 -9.43 19.91 -12.10
CA LEU A 148 -9.44 20.96 -13.12
C LEU A 148 -8.03 21.19 -13.68
N ALA A 149 -7.02 21.33 -12.81
CA ALA A 149 -5.63 21.51 -13.23
C ALA A 149 -5.14 20.32 -14.08
N PHE A 150 -5.43 19.09 -13.65
CA PHE A 150 -5.14 17.88 -14.41
C PHE A 150 -5.83 17.87 -15.78
N ALA A 151 -7.11 18.23 -15.84
CA ALA A 151 -7.85 18.30 -17.10
C ALA A 151 -7.25 19.34 -18.07
N VAL A 152 -6.85 20.52 -17.57
CA VAL A 152 -6.19 21.55 -18.39
C VAL A 152 -4.85 21.04 -18.93
N LEU A 153 -4.03 20.39 -18.10
CA LEU A 153 -2.76 19.79 -18.52
C LEU A 153 -2.96 18.68 -19.56
N LEU A 154 -4.00 17.86 -19.38
CA LEU A 154 -4.34 16.79 -20.33
C LEU A 154 -4.74 17.38 -21.68
N VAL A 155 -5.63 18.38 -21.70
CA VAL A 155 -6.02 19.09 -22.94
C VAL A 155 -4.79 19.71 -23.61
N TYR A 156 -3.91 20.34 -22.85
CA TYR A 156 -2.65 20.88 -23.37
C TYR A 156 -1.77 19.80 -24.01
N ALA A 157 -1.59 18.66 -23.33
CA ALA A 157 -0.78 17.54 -23.82
C ALA A 157 -1.34 16.95 -25.12
N VAL A 158 -2.67 16.80 -25.20
CA VAL A 158 -3.38 16.33 -26.41
C VAL A 158 -3.20 17.32 -27.56
N ILE A 159 -3.36 18.63 -27.32
CA ILE A 159 -3.17 19.67 -28.36
C ILE A 159 -1.73 19.70 -28.85
N LYS A 160 -0.76 19.53 -27.95
CA LYS A 160 0.67 19.49 -28.30
C LYS A 160 1.09 18.20 -29.00
N GLY A 161 0.17 17.24 -29.16
CA GLY A 161 0.47 15.97 -29.81
C GLY A 161 1.57 15.23 -29.07
N VAL A 162 1.61 15.31 -27.73
CA VAL A 162 2.46 14.42 -26.94
C VAL A 162 1.91 13.02 -27.17
N VAL A 163 2.51 12.33 -28.14
CA VAL A 163 2.27 10.91 -28.36
C VAL A 163 2.79 10.24 -27.12
N ILE A 164 1.86 9.81 -26.26
CA ILE A 164 2.15 8.83 -25.23
C ILE A 164 2.45 7.57 -26.03
N ASN A 165 3.73 7.35 -26.36
CA ASN A 165 4.18 6.10 -26.96
C ASN A 165 3.84 5.01 -25.93
N LEU A 166 2.69 4.37 -26.14
CA LEU A 166 2.22 3.23 -25.37
C LEU A 166 2.75 1.95 -26.02
#